data_AF-A0A950A0D5-F1
#
_entry.id   AF-A0A950A0D5-F1
#
_cell.length_a   1.000
_cell.length_b   1.000
_cell.length_c   1.000
_cell.angle_alpha   90.00
_cell.angle_beta   90.00
_cell.angle_gamma   90.00
#
_symmetry.space_group_name_H-M   'P 1'
#
loop_
_entity.id
_entity.type
_entity.pdbx_description
1 polymer ?
#
loop_
_entity_poly.entity_id
_entity_poly.type
_entity_poly.pdbx_seq_one_letter_code
_entity_poly.pdbx_strand_id
1 'polypeptide(L)'
;MRAGEHASVDADARSRDILRAMGPDGPSLKKLILAHKRAAAGVIAVVLVLVGVMVGAALPSTRDVSLSDSSTCSAWGSASQAQRSAYARRYVAEYASNGARDQDTTEADLTGACNHAAYLGEADDISLVAAMNHAF
;
A
#
# COMPACT_ATOMS: atom_id res chain seq x y z
N MET A 1 -51.67 53.60 -17.74
CA MET A 1 -52.69 52.68 -18.27
C MET A 1 -52.01 51.40 -18.76
N ARG A 2 -52.34 50.26 -18.14
CA ARG A 2 -52.36 48.88 -18.68
C ARG A 2 -51.12 48.31 -19.40
N ALA A 3 -49.93 48.36 -18.79
CA ALA A 3 -48.79 47.53 -19.26
C ALA A 3 -48.22 46.59 -18.19
N GLY A 4 -48.55 46.76 -16.90
CA GLY A 4 -47.98 45.96 -15.80
C GLY A 4 -48.79 44.72 -15.39
N GLU A 5 -50.05 44.61 -15.79
CA GLU A 5 -50.96 43.55 -15.31
C GLU A 5 -50.79 42.23 -16.06
N HIS A 6 -50.36 42.27 -17.33
CA HIS A 6 -50.14 41.08 -18.15
C HIS A 6 -48.87 40.30 -17.76
N ALA A 7 -47.78 41.02 -17.43
CA ALA A 7 -46.50 40.37 -17.08
C ALA A 7 -46.55 39.59 -15.75
N SER A 8 -47.38 40.02 -14.81
CA SER A 8 -47.58 39.35 -13.52
C SER A 8 -48.32 38.02 -13.67
N VAL A 9 -49.36 38.00 -14.53
CA VAL A 9 -50.18 36.81 -14.78
C VAL A 9 -49.39 35.74 -15.54
N ASP A 10 -48.54 36.14 -16.48
CA ASP A 10 -47.69 35.21 -17.25
C ASP A 10 -46.57 34.59 -16.38
N ALA A 11 -46.02 35.36 -15.44
CA ALA A 11 -45.03 34.85 -14.49
C ALA A 11 -45.64 33.80 -13.53
N ASP A 12 -46.87 34.05 -13.08
CA ASP A 12 -47.58 33.17 -12.16
C ASP A 12 -48.05 31.86 -12.83
N ALA A 13 -48.46 31.93 -14.09
CA ALA A 13 -48.78 30.76 -14.91
C ALA A 13 -47.54 29.90 -15.19
N ARG A 14 -46.40 30.52 -15.55
CA ARG A 14 -45.14 29.82 -15.79
C ARG A 14 -44.59 29.13 -14.54
N SER A 15 -44.75 29.76 -13.37
CA SER A 15 -44.33 29.19 -12.10
C SER A 15 -45.16 27.95 -11.71
N ARG A 16 -46.48 28.00 -11.95
CA ARG A 16 -47.38 26.86 -11.71
C ARG A 16 -47.14 25.68 -12.64
N ASP A 17 -46.73 25.92 -13.89
CA ASP A 17 -46.38 24.85 -14.83
C ASP A 17 -45.06 24.15 -14.49
N ILE A 18 -44.06 24.88 -13.98
CA ILE A 18 -42.80 24.27 -13.50
C ILE A 18 -43.06 23.39 -12.27
N LEU A 19 -43.94 23.83 -11.36
CA LEU A 19 -44.32 23.05 -10.18
C LEU A 19 -45.18 21.82 -10.53
N ARG A 20 -45.96 21.86 -11.63
CA ARG A 20 -46.68 20.68 -12.14
C ARG A 20 -45.80 19.71 -12.92
N ALA A 21 -44.77 20.20 -13.61
CA ALA A 21 -43.78 19.35 -14.28
C ALA A 21 -42.93 18.54 -13.27
N MET A 22 -42.77 19.06 -12.04
CA MET A 22 -42.30 18.30 -10.89
C MET A 22 -43.47 17.56 -10.22
N GLY A 23 -44.05 16.60 -10.94
CA GLY A 23 -44.99 15.66 -10.33
C GLY A 23 -44.36 14.93 -9.12
N PRO A 24 -45.17 14.37 -8.22
CA PRO A 24 -44.69 13.59 -7.06
C PRO A 24 -43.84 12.36 -7.43
N ASP A 25 -43.70 12.09 -8.73
CA ASP A 25 -42.89 11.03 -9.35
C ASP A 25 -41.58 11.56 -9.95
N GLY A 26 -40.88 12.49 -9.28
CA GLY A 26 -39.43 12.61 -9.47
C GLY A 26 -38.77 11.23 -9.32
N PRO A 27 -37.69 10.89 -10.05
CA PRO A 27 -37.14 9.53 -10.09
C PRO A 27 -37.00 9.01 -8.66
N SER A 28 -37.85 8.03 -8.33
CA SER A 28 -38.24 7.74 -6.96
C SER A 28 -37.03 7.67 -6.04
N LEU A 29 -37.07 8.35 -4.90
CA LEU A 29 -36.02 8.32 -3.87
C LEU A 29 -35.51 6.89 -3.62
N LYS A 30 -36.41 5.91 -3.73
CA LYS A 30 -36.15 4.46 -3.67
C LYS A 30 -35.18 3.96 -4.75
N LYS A 31 -35.32 4.37 -6.01
CA LYS A 31 -34.37 4.05 -7.10
C LYS A 31 -33.00 4.69 -6.88
N LEU A 32 -32.96 5.93 -6.37
CA LEU A 32 -31.70 6.62 -6.04
C LEU A 32 -30.96 5.90 -4.89
N ILE A 33 -31.69 5.52 -3.84
CA ILE A 33 -31.18 4.75 -2.69
C ILE A 33 -30.71 3.36 -3.14
N LEU A 34 -31.46 2.67 -4.00
CA LEU A 34 -31.07 1.36 -4.54
C LEU A 34 -29.82 1.45 -5.43
N ALA A 35 -29.68 2.50 -6.23
CA ALA A 35 -28.50 2.75 -7.04
C ALA A 35 -27.27 3.04 -6.15
N HIS A 36 -27.43 3.86 -5.11
CA HIS A 36 -26.36 4.13 -4.14
C HIS A 36 -25.97 2.88 -3.35
N LYS A 37 -26.93 2.03 -2.99
CA LYS A 37 -26.65 0.77 -2.27
C LYS A 37 -25.83 -0.22 -3.12
N ARG A 38 -26.11 -0.29 -4.44
CA ARG A 38 -25.31 -1.10 -5.38
C ARG A 38 -23.93 -0.51 -5.65
N ALA A 39 -23.83 0.81 -5.77
CA ALA A 39 -22.55 1.49 -5.89
C ALA A 39 -21.68 1.29 -4.63
N ALA A 40 -22.28 1.46 -3.44
CA ALA A 40 -21.60 1.24 -2.16
C ALA A 40 -21.16 -0.22 -1.99
N ALA A 41 -21.97 -1.20 -2.39
CA ALA A 41 -21.59 -2.61 -2.36
C ALA A 41 -20.38 -2.90 -3.26
N GLY A 42 -20.32 -2.29 -4.45
CA GLY A 42 -19.16 -2.38 -5.35
C GLY A 42 -17.90 -1.78 -4.74
N VAL A 43 -17.99 -0.60 -4.13
CA VAL A 43 -16.86 0.05 -3.45
C VAL A 43 -16.36 -0.80 -2.27
N ILE A 44 -17.26 -1.37 -1.46
CA ILE A 44 -16.88 -2.25 -0.35
C ILE A 44 -16.16 -3.50 -0.88
N ALA A 45 -16.65 -4.12 -1.95
CA ALA A 45 -16.00 -5.28 -2.55
C ALA A 45 -14.59 -4.92 -3.07
N VAL A 46 -14.43 -3.79 -3.73
CA VAL A 46 -13.11 -3.29 -4.18
C VAL A 46 -12.18 -3.04 -3.00
N VAL A 47 -12.65 -2.42 -1.92
CA VAL A 47 -11.86 -2.21 -0.70
C VAL A 47 -11.43 -3.53 -0.08
N LEU A 48 -12.33 -4.53 0.01
CA LEU A 48 -11.99 -5.84 0.54
C LEU A 48 -10.96 -6.58 -0.33
N VAL A 49 -11.06 -6.46 -1.65
CA VAL A 49 -10.05 -7.00 -2.57
C VAL A 49 -8.70 -6.31 -2.38
N LEU A 50 -8.68 -4.97 -2.26
CA LEU A 50 -7.44 -4.22 -2.02
C LEU A 50 -6.80 -4.58 -0.67
N VAL A 51 -7.59 -4.73 0.39
CA VAL A 51 -7.12 -5.21 1.69
C VAL A 51 -6.60 -6.64 1.56
N GLY A 52 -7.30 -7.51 0.84
CA GLY A 52 -6.85 -8.88 0.56
C GLY A 52 -5.52 -8.92 -0.21
N VAL A 53 -5.31 -8.03 -1.18
CA VAL A 53 -4.03 -7.90 -1.90
C VAL A 53 -2.92 -7.40 -0.97
N MET A 54 -3.19 -6.42 -0.11
CA MET A 54 -2.20 -5.95 0.87
C MET A 54 -1.83 -7.03 1.89
N VAL A 55 -2.81 -7.78 2.40
CA VAL A 55 -2.58 -8.90 3.32
C VAL A 55 -1.85 -10.04 2.59
N GLY A 56 -2.22 -10.33 1.35
CA GLY A 56 -1.55 -11.33 0.50
C GLY A 56 -0.10 -10.97 0.19
N ALA A 57 0.22 -9.69 0.01
CA ALA A 57 1.58 -9.19 -0.16
C ALA A 57 2.37 -9.14 1.16
N ALA A 58 1.68 -9.08 2.31
CA ALA A 58 2.29 -9.15 3.64
C ALA A 58 2.52 -10.60 4.11
N LEU A 59 1.90 -11.60 3.47
CA LEU A 59 2.19 -13.00 3.71
C LEU A 59 3.52 -13.34 3.04
N PRO A 60 4.57 -13.70 3.80
CA PRO A 60 5.82 -14.17 3.23
C PRO A 60 5.51 -15.37 2.33
N SER A 61 5.81 -15.22 1.04
CA SER A 61 5.64 -16.29 0.08
C SER A 61 6.47 -17.47 0.54
N THR A 62 5.90 -18.67 0.61
CA THR A 62 6.55 -19.94 1.00
C THR A 62 7.68 -20.39 0.06
N ARG A 63 8.16 -19.50 -0.81
CA ARG A 63 9.41 -19.59 -1.57
C ARG A 63 10.35 -18.42 -1.28
N ASP A 64 10.31 -17.89 -0.06
CA ASP A 64 11.34 -17.01 0.45
C ASP A 64 12.66 -17.77 0.43
N VAL A 65 13.53 -17.41 -0.52
CA VAL A 65 14.97 -17.58 -0.31
C VAL A 65 15.30 -16.67 0.87
N SER A 66 15.06 -17.16 2.08
CA SER A 66 15.42 -16.48 3.30
C SER A 66 16.92 -16.24 3.24
N LEU A 67 17.34 -14.99 3.45
CA LEU A 67 18.76 -14.70 3.57
C LEU A 67 19.36 -15.61 4.63
N SER A 68 20.53 -16.14 4.29
CA SER A 68 21.30 -17.06 5.12
C SER A 68 22.75 -16.61 5.14
N ASP A 69 23.55 -17.19 6.03
CA ASP A 69 24.95 -16.80 6.20
C ASP A 69 25.77 -16.98 4.92
N SER A 70 25.38 -17.95 4.07
CA SER A 70 25.96 -18.20 2.74
C SER A 70 25.32 -17.39 1.61
N SER A 71 24.28 -16.60 1.88
CA SER A 71 23.73 -15.68 0.88
C SER A 71 24.77 -14.62 0.52
N THR A 72 24.75 -14.14 -0.71
CA THR A 72 25.71 -13.17 -1.21
C THR A 72 25.28 -11.74 -0.88
N CYS A 73 26.20 -10.79 -0.95
CA CYS A 73 25.90 -9.37 -0.83
C CYS A 73 24.97 -8.85 -1.94
N SER A 74 24.99 -9.45 -3.13
CA SER A 74 24.01 -9.18 -4.18
C SER A 74 22.60 -9.64 -3.78
N ALA A 75 22.48 -10.80 -3.13
CA ALA A 75 21.23 -11.27 -2.57
C ALA A 75 20.71 -10.30 -1.49
N TRP A 76 21.58 -9.79 -0.61
CA TRP A 76 21.24 -8.73 0.34
C TRP A 76 20.72 -7.46 -0.33
N GLY A 77 21.42 -6.98 -1.36
CA GLY A 77 21.02 -5.80 -2.13
C GLY A 77 19.64 -5.94 -2.79
N SER A 78 19.28 -7.14 -3.22
CA SER A 78 17.98 -7.44 -3.84
C SER A 78 16.86 -7.77 -2.84
N ALA A 79 17.21 -8.10 -1.58
CA ALA A 79 16.26 -8.51 -0.57
C ALA A 79 15.37 -7.35 -0.08
N SER A 80 14.14 -7.70 0.30
CA SER A 80 13.20 -6.78 0.95
C SER A 80 13.64 -6.42 2.38
N GLN A 81 13.12 -5.29 2.89
CA GLN A 81 13.34 -4.86 4.27
C GLN A 81 12.95 -5.92 5.31
N ALA A 82 11.84 -6.65 5.05
CA ALA A 82 11.39 -7.72 5.94
C ALA A 82 12.39 -8.89 5.99
N GLN A 83 13.00 -9.24 4.86
CA GLN A 83 14.01 -10.31 4.79
C GLN A 83 15.32 -9.89 5.47
N ARG A 84 15.79 -8.65 5.25
CA ARG A 84 16.99 -8.11 5.90
C ARG A 84 16.85 -8.07 7.41
N SER A 85 15.74 -7.52 7.90
CA SER A 85 15.45 -7.46 9.34
C SER A 85 15.26 -8.84 9.98
N ALA A 86 14.66 -9.79 9.27
CA ALA A 86 14.56 -11.18 9.74
C ALA A 86 15.94 -11.83 9.89
N TYR A 87 16.83 -11.68 8.91
CA TYR A 87 18.21 -12.16 8.99
C TYR A 87 19.00 -11.49 10.11
N ALA A 88 18.94 -10.15 10.21
CA ALA A 88 19.65 -9.40 11.25
C ALA A 88 19.23 -9.84 12.67
N ARG A 89 17.93 -10.08 12.90
CA ARG A 89 17.46 -10.65 14.18
C ARG A 89 18.04 -12.03 14.45
N ARG A 90 18.02 -12.91 13.45
CA ARG A 90 18.56 -14.26 13.59
C ARG A 90 20.05 -14.22 13.89
N TYR A 91 20.80 -13.41 13.14
CA TYR A 91 22.23 -13.23 13.33
C TYR A 91 22.56 -12.73 14.75
N VAL A 92 21.82 -11.74 15.26
CA VAL A 92 22.00 -11.25 16.64
C VAL A 92 21.70 -12.35 17.67
N ALA A 93 20.62 -13.10 17.48
CA ALA A 93 20.25 -14.19 18.38
C ALA A 93 21.30 -15.31 18.42
N GLU A 94 21.93 -15.62 17.28
CA GLU A 94 22.91 -16.68 17.14
C GLU A 94 24.32 -16.26 17.57
N TYR A 95 24.74 -15.03 17.24
CA TYR A 95 26.14 -14.59 17.35
C TYR A 95 26.37 -13.45 18.34
N ALA A 96 25.32 -12.73 18.78
CA ALA A 96 25.44 -11.56 19.65
C ALA A 96 24.62 -11.68 20.96
N SER A 97 24.52 -12.90 21.50
CA SER A 97 23.83 -13.23 22.77
C SER A 97 24.22 -12.37 23.97
N ASN A 98 25.37 -11.70 23.90
CA ASN A 98 25.96 -10.93 25.00
C ASN A 98 25.49 -9.46 25.00
N GLY A 99 24.58 -9.08 24.10
CA GLY A 99 24.07 -7.72 23.96
C GLY A 99 25.04 -6.74 23.29
N ALA A 100 26.14 -7.25 22.71
CA ALA A 100 27.15 -6.43 22.07
C ALA A 100 26.71 -5.84 20.71
N ARG A 101 25.58 -6.32 20.16
CA ARG A 101 25.08 -5.91 18.86
C ARG A 101 23.55 -6.01 18.83
N ASP A 102 22.90 -4.97 18.35
CA ASP A 102 21.45 -4.96 18.11
C ASP A 102 21.13 -5.21 16.63
N GLN A 103 19.84 -5.42 16.35
CA GLN A 103 19.34 -5.73 15.02
C GLN A 103 19.63 -4.60 14.02
N ASP A 104 19.40 -3.35 14.41
CA ASP A 104 19.47 -2.19 13.52
C ASP A 104 20.93 -1.91 13.15
N THR A 105 21.84 -2.00 14.13
CA THR A 105 23.28 -1.91 13.93
C THR A 105 23.78 -3.04 13.01
N THR A 106 23.29 -4.27 13.21
CA THR A 106 23.66 -5.41 12.36
C THR A 106 23.23 -5.21 10.91
N GLU A 107 22.01 -4.71 10.69
CA GLU A 107 21.50 -4.43 9.35
C GLU A 107 22.26 -3.28 8.67
N ALA A 108 22.58 -2.22 9.41
CA ALA A 108 23.36 -1.10 8.92
C ALA A 108 24.79 -1.51 8.52
N ASP A 109 25.44 -2.32 9.36
CA ASP A 109 26.80 -2.80 9.11
C ASP A 109 26.86 -3.75 7.91
N LEU A 110 25.91 -4.69 7.79
CA LEU A 110 25.76 -5.53 6.59
C LEU A 110 25.56 -4.70 5.34
N THR A 111 24.71 -3.68 5.42
CA THR A 111 24.45 -2.78 4.28
C THR A 111 25.71 -2.02 3.88
N GLY A 112 26.48 -1.51 4.85
CA GLY A 112 27.76 -0.86 4.60
C GLY A 112 28.77 -1.78 3.94
N ALA A 113 28.97 -2.97 4.50
CA ALA A 113 29.91 -3.97 3.98
C ALA A 113 29.52 -4.45 2.57
N CYS A 114 28.24 -4.73 2.33
CA CYS A 114 27.78 -5.18 1.03
C CYS A 114 27.79 -4.07 -0.03
N ASN A 115 27.55 -2.81 0.35
CA ASN A 115 27.74 -1.69 -0.57
C ASN A 115 29.22 -1.52 -0.95
N HIS A 116 30.13 -1.77 -0.01
CA HIS A 116 31.57 -1.76 -0.30
C HIS A 116 31.97 -2.89 -1.26
N ALA A 117 31.53 -4.12 -1.01
CA ALA A 117 31.76 -5.24 -1.92
C ALA A 117 31.15 -4.98 -3.32
N ALA A 118 29.96 -4.40 -3.39
CA ALA A 118 29.34 -4.01 -4.66
C ALA A 118 30.16 -2.95 -5.42
N TYR A 119 30.75 -1.98 -4.71
CA TYR A 119 31.64 -0.99 -5.32
C TYR A 119 32.90 -1.64 -5.92
N LEU A 120 33.43 -2.68 -5.29
CA LEU A 120 34.58 -3.44 -5.78
C LEU A 120 34.21 -4.48 -6.86
N GLY A 121 32.92 -4.71 -7.11
CA GLY A 121 32.44 -5.72 -8.07
C GLY A 121 32.43 -7.15 -7.52
N GLU A 122 32.52 -7.32 -6.20
CA GLU A 122 32.65 -8.62 -5.50
C GLU A 122 31.35 -9.03 -4.80
N ALA A 123 30.24 -8.32 -5.05
CA ALA A 123 28.97 -8.55 -4.35
C ALA A 123 28.41 -9.98 -4.51
N ASP A 124 28.75 -10.68 -5.59
CA ASP A 124 28.33 -12.08 -5.82
C ASP A 124 29.28 -13.10 -5.16
N ASP A 125 30.49 -12.70 -4.78
CA ASP A 125 31.51 -13.57 -4.20
C ASP A 125 31.54 -13.49 -2.67
N ILE A 126 31.14 -12.34 -2.11
CA ILE A 126 31.12 -12.12 -0.67
C ILE A 126 29.79 -12.59 -0.07
N SER A 127 29.89 -13.56 0.85
CA SER A 127 28.76 -14.02 1.66
C SER A 127 28.45 -13.06 2.82
N LEU A 128 27.23 -13.08 3.35
CA LEU A 128 26.82 -12.19 4.46
C LEU A 128 27.64 -12.39 5.72
N VAL A 129 28.01 -13.64 6.03
CA VAL A 129 28.87 -13.91 7.19
C VAL A 129 30.31 -13.43 6.94
N ALA A 130 30.82 -13.53 5.71
CA ALA A 130 32.13 -13.00 5.35
C ALA A 130 32.16 -11.46 5.43
N ALA A 131 31.11 -10.80 4.92
CA ALA A 131 30.92 -9.35 5.02
C ALA A 131 30.93 -8.86 6.48
N MET A 132 30.25 -9.59 7.38
CA MET A 132 30.21 -9.26 8.80
C MET A 132 31.52 -9.49 9.56
N ASN A 133 32.34 -10.42 9.07
CA ASN A 133 33.67 -10.66 9.63
C ASN A 133 34.76 -9.80 8.97
N HIS A 134 34.39 -8.86 8.10
CA HIS A 134 35.32 -8.06 7.29
C HIS A 134 36.32 -8.92 6.49
N ALA A 135 35.92 -10.13 6.11
CA ALA A 135 36.67 -11.02 5.24
C ALA A 135 36.25 -10.72 3.79
N PHE A 136 36.89 -9.71 3.21
CA PHE A 136 36.82 -9.36 1.79
C PHE A 136 37.94 -10.06 1.03
#